data_AF-A0A7W1S892-F1
#
_entry.id   AF-A0A7W1S892-F1
#
_cell.length_a   1.000
_cell.length_b   1.000
_cell.length_c   1.000
_cell.angle_alpha   90.00
_cell.angle_beta   90.00
_cell.angle_gamma   90.00
#
_symmetry.space_group_name_H-M   'P 1'
#
loop_
_entity.id
_entity.type
_entity.pdbx_description
1 polymer ?
#
loop_
_entity_poly.entity_id
_entity_poly.type
_entity_poly.pdbx_seq_one_letter_code
_entity_poly.pdbx_strand_id
1 'polypeptide(L)'
;MNGQNGTGEKVQDAAQDVAKELGELGRELRQRANSVRKEAVKQLNHAAESIRKEAHETTDDATARQTADEVAKGLEKAAHYLNTNSVEQMGSEATKVVRQNPISALLVALGIGMVIGLLLNSGNKK
;
A
#
# COMPACT_ATOMS: atom_id res chain seq x y z
N MET A 1 -0.95 21.84 39.69
CA MET A 1 -0.78 22.07 38.25
C MET A 1 -1.28 20.84 37.51
N ASN A 2 -2.55 20.81 37.08
CA ASN A 2 -3.16 19.70 36.34
C ASN A 2 -3.07 19.98 34.83
N GLY A 3 -2.11 19.35 34.15
CA GLY A 3 -1.83 19.58 32.73
C GLY A 3 -2.19 18.43 31.78
N GLN A 4 -3.15 17.56 32.12
CA GLN A 4 -3.42 16.34 31.34
C GLN A 4 -4.76 16.28 30.57
N ASN A 5 -5.66 17.27 30.68
CA ASN A 5 -6.98 17.15 30.03
C ASN A 5 -7.06 17.70 28.59
N GLY A 6 -6.25 18.70 28.22
CA GLY A 6 -6.39 19.38 26.92
C GLY A 6 -5.88 18.62 25.68
N THR A 7 -5.07 17.57 25.87
CA THR A 7 -4.52 16.77 24.75
C THR A 7 -5.44 15.62 24.36
N GLY A 8 -6.17 15.05 25.33
CA GLY A 8 -7.12 13.96 25.08
C GLY A 8 -8.32 14.42 24.26
N GLU A 9 -8.90 15.57 24.60
CA GLU A 9 -10.06 16.15 23.88
C GLU A 9 -9.73 16.44 22.41
N LYS A 10 -8.60 17.10 22.13
CA LYS A 10 -8.19 17.44 20.75
C LYS A 10 -7.91 16.22 19.88
N VAL A 11 -7.35 15.16 20.45
CA VAL A 11 -7.11 13.90 19.72
C VAL A 11 -8.43 13.18 19.43
N GLN A 12 -9.38 13.26 20.36
CA GLN A 12 -10.68 12.61 20.22
C GLN A 12 -11.58 13.33 19.21
N ASP A 13 -11.57 14.66 19.20
CA ASP A 13 -12.27 15.48 18.21
C ASP A 13 -11.72 15.25 16.80
N ALA A 14 -10.39 15.29 16.64
CA ALA A 14 -9.75 15.02 15.35
C ALA A 14 -10.06 13.60 14.83
N ALA A 15 -10.15 12.61 15.72
CA ALA A 15 -10.52 11.25 15.34
C ALA A 15 -11.99 11.15 14.89
N GLN A 16 -12.89 11.89 15.53
CA GLN A 16 -14.32 11.90 15.17
C GLN A 16 -14.57 12.59 13.82
N ASP A 17 -13.91 13.72 13.57
CA ASP A 17 -14.03 14.46 12.30
C ASP A 17 -13.55 13.59 11.12
N VAL A 18 -12.39 12.95 11.28
CA VAL A 18 -11.85 12.02 10.28
C VAL A 18 -12.79 10.83 10.07
N ALA A 19 -13.33 10.24 11.13
CA ALA A 19 -14.25 9.11 11.01
C ALA A 19 -15.54 9.49 10.23
N LYS A 20 -16.04 10.71 10.41
CA LYS A 20 -17.23 11.21 9.73
C LYS A 20 -16.97 11.46 8.23
N GLU A 21 -15.85 12.10 7.91
CA GLU A 21 -15.44 12.37 6.52
C GLU A 21 -15.18 11.07 5.74
N LEU A 22 -14.55 10.08 6.38
CA LEU A 22 -14.31 8.75 5.79
C LEU A 22 -15.61 7.98 5.50
N GLY A 23 -16.66 8.20 6.29
CA GLY A 23 -17.97 7.54 6.11
C GLY A 23 -18.66 7.94 4.81
N GLU A 24 -18.59 9.21 4.43
CA GLU A 24 -19.23 9.74 3.22
C GLU A 24 -18.43 9.43 1.94
N LEU A 25 -17.10 9.40 2.05
CA LEU A 25 -16.19 9.08 0.94
C LEU A 25 -16.20 7.59 0.51
N GLY A 26 -16.82 6.70 1.29
CA GLY A 26 -16.63 5.26 1.17
C GLY A 26 -16.99 4.65 -0.19
N ARG A 27 -18.05 5.10 -0.87
CA ARG A 27 -18.49 4.51 -2.16
C ARG A 27 -17.60 4.92 -3.32
N GLU A 28 -17.29 6.20 -3.43
CA GLU A 28 -16.43 6.72 -4.49
C GLU A 28 -15.00 6.22 -4.32
N LEU A 29 -14.49 6.20 -3.08
CA LEU A 29 -13.19 5.63 -2.77
C LEU A 29 -13.08 4.16 -3.16
N ARG A 30 -14.12 3.34 -2.93
CA ARG A 30 -14.10 1.92 -3.34
C ARG A 30 -13.99 1.77 -4.86
N GLN A 31 -14.71 2.57 -5.63
CA GLN A 31 -14.63 2.53 -7.09
C GLN A 31 -13.24 2.96 -7.57
N ARG A 32 -12.71 4.06 -7.03
CA ARG A 32 -11.35 4.54 -7.32
C ARG A 32 -10.29 3.51 -6.92
N ALA A 33 -10.42 2.92 -5.73
CA ALA A 33 -9.52 1.88 -5.23
C ALA A 33 -9.54 0.64 -6.15
N ASN A 34 -10.71 0.22 -6.64
CA ASN A 34 -10.79 -0.88 -7.60
C ASN A 34 -10.09 -0.57 -8.93
N SER A 35 -10.20 0.66 -9.43
CA SER A 35 -9.48 1.10 -10.64
C SER A 35 -7.97 1.13 -10.42
N VAL A 36 -7.51 1.72 -9.30
CA VAL A 36 -6.10 1.73 -8.91
C VAL A 36 -5.56 0.31 -8.72
N ARG A 37 -6.35 -0.57 -8.11
CA ARG A 37 -6.00 -2.00 -7.93
C ARG A 37 -5.75 -2.67 -9.28
N LYS A 38 -6.66 -2.51 -10.24
CA LYS A 38 -6.51 -3.08 -11.59
C LYS A 38 -5.27 -2.56 -12.30
N GLU A 39 -4.99 -1.26 -12.15
CA GLU A 39 -3.81 -0.63 -12.73
C GLU A 39 -2.52 -1.15 -12.08
N ALA A 40 -2.49 -1.25 -10.75
CA ALA A 40 -1.38 -1.83 -10.01
C ALA A 40 -1.10 -3.28 -10.43
N VAL A 41 -2.15 -4.11 -10.61
CA VAL A 41 -1.99 -5.50 -11.12
C VAL A 41 -1.26 -5.52 -12.46
N LYS A 42 -1.64 -4.63 -13.40
CA LYS A 42 -0.99 -4.55 -14.71
C LYS A 42 0.48 -4.13 -14.58
N GLN A 43 0.74 -3.08 -13.80
CA GLN A 43 2.10 -2.55 -13.63
C GLN A 43 3.02 -3.57 -12.95
N LEU A 44 2.54 -4.30 -11.95
CA LEU A 44 3.30 -5.33 -11.27
C LEU A 44 3.63 -6.51 -12.21
N ASN A 45 2.66 -6.99 -13.00
CA ASN A 45 2.92 -8.03 -13.99
C ASN A 45 3.90 -7.56 -15.06
N HIS A 46 3.73 -6.33 -15.56
CA HIS A 46 4.63 -5.76 -16.56
C HIS A 46 6.04 -5.59 -16.01
N ALA A 47 6.20 -5.11 -14.78
CA ALA A 47 7.49 -5.00 -14.12
C ALA A 47 8.15 -6.38 -13.93
N ALA A 48 7.38 -7.39 -13.52
CA ALA A 48 7.87 -8.76 -13.39
C ALA A 48 8.40 -9.31 -14.72
N GLU A 49 7.64 -9.13 -15.80
CA GLU A 49 8.01 -9.54 -17.15
C GLU A 49 9.26 -8.81 -17.65
N SER A 50 9.30 -7.48 -17.49
CA SER A 50 10.44 -6.64 -17.89
C SER A 50 11.71 -7.01 -17.13
N ILE A 51 11.64 -7.23 -15.82
CA ILE A 51 12.79 -7.63 -15.00
C ILE A 51 13.34 -8.98 -15.46
N ARG A 52 12.47 -9.99 -15.69
CA ARG A 52 12.91 -11.29 -16.21
C ARG A 52 13.54 -11.14 -17.57
N LYS A 53 12.85 -10.47 -18.49
CA LYS A 53 13.32 -10.31 -19.87
C LYS A 53 14.68 -9.63 -19.91
N GLU A 54 14.83 -8.50 -19.20
CA GLU A 54 16.07 -7.75 -19.18
C GLU A 54 17.20 -8.55 -18.55
N ALA A 55 16.97 -9.27 -17.46
CA ALA A 55 17.99 -10.16 -16.89
C ALA A 55 18.38 -11.30 -17.84
N HIS A 56 17.44 -11.92 -18.55
CA HIS A 56 17.76 -12.96 -19.51
C HIS A 56 18.51 -12.45 -20.75
N GLU A 57 18.24 -11.22 -21.17
CA GLU A 57 18.84 -10.61 -22.37
C GLU A 57 20.19 -9.90 -22.09
N THR A 58 20.39 -9.36 -20.88
CA THR A 58 21.54 -8.48 -20.58
C THR A 58 22.64 -9.12 -19.74
N THR A 59 22.36 -10.23 -19.05
CA THR A 59 23.36 -10.91 -18.23
C THR A 59 23.37 -12.41 -18.47
N ASP A 60 24.57 -12.99 -18.56
CA ASP A 60 24.78 -14.43 -18.57
C ASP A 60 25.05 -15.00 -17.18
N ASP A 61 25.11 -14.14 -16.15
CA ASP A 61 25.29 -14.56 -14.78
C ASP A 61 24.02 -15.26 -14.24
N ALA A 62 24.19 -16.53 -13.87
CA ALA A 62 23.10 -17.37 -13.37
C ALA A 62 22.50 -16.86 -12.05
N THR A 63 23.32 -16.25 -11.19
CA THR A 63 22.88 -15.71 -9.89
C THR A 63 22.03 -14.46 -10.09
N ALA A 64 22.43 -13.59 -11.03
CA ALA A 64 21.69 -12.39 -11.39
C ALA A 64 20.34 -12.74 -12.02
N ARG A 65 20.29 -13.74 -12.92
CA ARG A 65 19.03 -14.27 -13.48
C ARG A 65 18.12 -14.84 -12.39
N GLN A 66 18.66 -15.64 -11.47
CA GLN A 66 17.87 -16.18 -10.36
C GLN A 66 17.31 -15.08 -9.46
N THR A 67 18.12 -14.06 -9.16
CA THR A 67 17.68 -12.93 -8.32
C THR A 67 16.54 -12.16 -9.00
N ALA A 68 16.67 -11.89 -10.30
CA ALA A 68 15.63 -11.26 -11.10
C ALA A 68 14.34 -12.08 -11.11
N ASP A 69 14.45 -13.41 -11.23
CA ASP A 69 13.32 -14.33 -11.16
C ASP A 69 12.60 -14.30 -9.81
N GLU A 70 13.35 -14.22 -8.71
CA GLU A 70 12.78 -14.12 -7.36
C GLU A 70 12.02 -12.81 -7.17
N VAL A 71 12.58 -11.69 -7.64
CA VAL A 71 11.92 -10.38 -7.61
C VAL A 71 10.64 -10.43 -8.46
N ALA A 72 10.73 -10.93 -9.69
CA ALA A 72 9.58 -11.07 -10.58
C ALA A 72 8.47 -11.95 -9.97
N LYS A 73 8.83 -13.08 -9.35
CA LYS A 73 7.88 -13.93 -8.60
C LYS A 73 7.22 -13.18 -7.46
N GLY A 74 7.94 -12.32 -6.75
CA GLY A 74 7.38 -11.46 -5.71
C GLY A 74 6.33 -10.50 -6.25
N LEU A 75 6.63 -9.85 -7.38
CA LEU A 75 5.70 -8.94 -8.06
C LEU A 75 4.46 -9.66 -8.60
N GLU A 76 4.62 -10.83 -9.20
CA GLU A 76 3.52 -11.69 -9.66
C GLU A 76 2.61 -12.13 -8.50
N LYS A 77 3.19 -12.51 -7.36
CA LYS A 77 2.42 -12.83 -6.15
C LYS A 77 1.61 -11.64 -5.67
N ALA A 78 2.21 -10.44 -5.65
CA ALA A 78 1.51 -9.22 -5.28
C ALA A 78 0.39 -8.88 -6.27
N ALA A 79 0.64 -9.02 -7.57
CA ALA A 79 -0.37 -8.84 -8.62
C ALA A 79 -1.51 -9.86 -8.47
N HIS A 80 -1.19 -11.12 -8.21
CA HIS A 80 -2.17 -12.18 -7.99
C HIS A 80 -3.04 -11.87 -6.77
N TYR A 81 -2.43 -11.53 -5.63
CA TYR A 81 -3.14 -11.15 -4.41
C TYR A 81 -4.08 -9.96 -4.62
N LEU A 82 -3.60 -8.92 -5.33
CA LEU A 82 -4.43 -7.79 -5.72
C LEU A 82 -5.57 -8.19 -6.66
N ASN A 83 -5.34 -9.12 -7.58
CA ASN A 83 -6.36 -9.54 -8.53
C ASN A 83 -7.45 -10.42 -7.91
N THR A 84 -7.10 -11.31 -6.99
CA THR A 84 -8.03 -12.27 -6.39
C THR A 84 -8.90 -11.68 -5.29
N ASN A 85 -8.38 -10.73 -4.51
CA ASN A 85 -9.07 -10.24 -3.30
C ASN A 85 -9.75 -8.90 -3.56
N SER A 86 -11.07 -8.82 -3.32
CA SER A 86 -11.80 -7.55 -3.44
C SER A 86 -11.29 -6.52 -2.43
N VAL A 87 -11.49 -5.22 -2.73
CA VAL A 87 -11.11 -4.14 -1.80
C VAL A 87 -11.82 -4.32 -0.44
N GLU A 88 -13.06 -4.81 -0.42
CA GLU A 88 -13.74 -5.15 0.84
C GLU A 88 -13.05 -6.29 1.62
N GLN A 89 -12.63 -7.36 0.94
CA GLN A 89 -11.95 -8.49 1.60
C GLN A 89 -10.60 -8.04 2.18
N MET A 90 -9.81 -7.30 1.42
CA MET A 90 -8.55 -6.73 1.88
C MET A 90 -8.75 -5.80 3.09
N GLY A 91 -9.79 -4.97 3.07
CA GLY A 91 -10.12 -4.09 4.20
C GLY A 91 -10.52 -4.86 5.47
N SER A 92 -11.28 -5.95 5.31
CA SER A 92 -11.66 -6.82 6.43
C SER A 92 -10.44 -7.51 7.06
N GLU A 93 -9.53 -8.01 6.22
CA GLU A 93 -8.27 -8.62 6.68
C GLU A 93 -7.36 -7.60 7.36
N ALA A 94 -7.20 -6.41 6.78
CA ALA A 94 -6.45 -5.32 7.38
C ALA A 94 -7.01 -4.96 8.76
N THR A 95 -8.33 -4.93 8.93
CA THR A 95 -8.99 -4.68 10.22
C THR A 95 -8.62 -5.76 11.25
N LYS A 96 -8.53 -7.02 10.84
CA LYS A 96 -8.12 -8.11 11.71
C LYS A 96 -6.65 -7.98 12.14
N VAL A 97 -5.76 -7.63 11.20
CA VAL A 97 -4.32 -7.40 11.49
C VAL A 97 -4.13 -6.25 12.48
N VAL A 98 -4.81 -5.12 12.26
CA VAL A 98 -4.75 -3.95 13.16
C VAL A 98 -5.17 -4.32 14.58
N ARG A 99 -6.24 -5.12 14.73
CA ARG A 99 -6.72 -5.58 16.04
C ARG A 99 -5.74 -6.53 16.73
N GLN A 100 -5.03 -7.37 15.98
CA GLN A 100 -4.11 -8.36 16.53
C GLN A 100 -2.75 -7.75 16.87
N ASN A 101 -2.22 -6.87 16.04
CA ASN A 101 -0.89 -6.29 16.18
C ASN A 101 -0.91 -4.78 15.83
N PRO A 102 -1.38 -3.92 16.74
CA PRO A 102 -1.57 -2.50 16.46
C PRO A 102 -0.25 -1.77 16.15
N ILE A 103 0.86 -2.11 16.83
CA ILE A 103 2.16 -1.49 16.58
C ILE A 103 2.67 -1.81 15.18
N SER A 104 2.60 -3.09 14.76
CA SER A 104 3.01 -3.50 13.42
C SER A 104 2.18 -2.80 12.34
N ALA A 105 0.88 -2.67 12.56
CA ALA A 105 0.00 -1.95 11.64
C ALA A 105 0.37 -0.46 11.52
N LEU A 106 0.73 0.21 12.63
CA LEU A 106 1.21 1.59 12.60
C LEU A 106 2.51 1.75 11.80
N LEU A 107 3.46 0.82 11.96
CA LEU A 107 4.71 0.83 11.20
C LEU A 107 4.47 0.65 9.69
N VAL A 108 3.57 -0.27 9.33
CA VAL A 108 3.18 -0.48 7.92
C VAL A 108 2.49 0.77 7.36
N ALA A 109 1.54 1.34 8.10
CA ALA A 109 0.85 2.56 7.69
C ALA A 109 1.82 3.74 7.50
N LEU A 110 2.77 3.91 8.43
CA LEU A 110 3.83 4.92 8.33
C LEU A 110 4.70 4.70 7.09
N GLY A 111 5.11 3.46 6.82
CA GLY A 111 5.91 3.11 5.65
C GLY A 111 5.19 3.43 4.34
N ILE A 112 3.92 3.04 4.21
CA ILE A 112 3.09 3.37 3.04
C ILE A 112 2.96 4.88 2.87
N GLY A 113 2.63 5.60 3.96
CA GLY A 113 2.50 7.06 3.95
C GLY A 113 3.80 7.76 3.53
N MET A 114 4.94 7.28 3.99
CA MET A 114 6.25 7.81 3.62
C MET A 114 6.53 7.63 2.13
N VAL A 115 6.30 6.44 1.57
CA VAL A 115 6.50 6.17 0.14
C VAL A 115 5.63 7.08 -0.71
N ILE A 116 4.33 7.19 -0.38
CA ILE A 116 3.40 8.07 -1.09
C ILE A 116 3.84 9.54 -0.97
N GLY A 117 4.21 9.98 0.23
CA GLY A 117 4.70 11.32 0.48
C GLY A 117 5.96 11.66 -0.33
N LEU A 118 6.90 10.73 -0.44
CA LEU A 118 8.12 10.91 -1.26
C LEU A 118 7.81 11.01 -2.75
N LEU A 119 6.90 10.17 -3.26
CA LEU A 119 6.48 10.22 -4.67
C LEU A 119 5.79 11.55 -5.02
N LEU A 120 4.92 12.05 -4.13
CA LEU A 120 4.22 13.33 -4.34
C LEU A 120 5.15 14.54 -4.15
N ASN A 121 6.04 14.51 -3.16
CA ASN A 121 7.01 15.57 -2.90
C ASN A 121 8.03 15.72 -4.04
N SER A 122 8.36 14.63 -4.74
CA SER A 122 9.25 14.67 -5.90
C SER A 122 8.67 15.46 -7.09
N GLY A 123 7.35 15.66 -7.14
CA GLY A 123 6.68 16.46 -8.18
C GLY A 123 6.73 17.98 -7.95
N ASN A 124 7.15 18.45 -6.77
CA ASN A 124 7.06 19.86 -6.36
C ASN A 124 8.39 20.63 -6.47
N LYS A 125 9.37 20.09 -7.22
CA LYS A 125 10.54 20.83 -7.70
C LYS A 125 10.36 21.18 -9.18
N LYS A 126 9.59 22.22 -9.46
CA LYS A 126 9.68 23.01 -10.69
C LYS A 126 9.44 24.47 -10.38
#